data_AF-A0A7I4FDE0-F1
#
_entry.id   AF-A0A7I4FDE0-F1
#
_cell.length_a   1.000
_cell.length_b   1.000
_cell.length_c   1.000
_cell.angle_alpha   90.00
_cell.angle_beta   90.00
_cell.angle_gamma   90.00
#
_symmetry.space_group_name_H-M   'P 1'
#
loop_
_entity.id
_entity.type
_entity.pdbx_description
1 polymer ?
#
loop_
_entity_poly.entity_id
_entity_poly.type
_entity_poly.pdbx_seq_one_letter_code
_entity_poly.pdbx_strand_id
1 'polypeptide(L)'
;MEGTEWRFDKQLGPHVRRWSYCYLLFEQCSYDLLTQGAPMLERVFGWILMPVLRRIVYGALYCNKPGAKERSLQVVEAIFKEVDELLADGRPYICGRRFTAADMTFAALGGPMVSPPQYGAWLPGIEDCPTDMALTMESLRMSPAGRHILKIYDTKRHRLREVEEEVMPSRIRTFGFQGLMKSFLDLQK
;
A
#
# COMPACT_ATOMS: atom_id res chain seq x y z
N MET A 1 -22.54 0.11 -9.57
CA MET A 1 -21.16 -0.43 -9.68
C MET A 1 -20.12 0.43 -8.94
N GLU A 2 -20.42 1.69 -8.58
CA GLU A 2 -19.53 2.58 -7.79
C GLU A 2 -19.42 2.23 -6.28
N GLY A 3 -20.27 1.34 -5.76
CA GLY A 3 -20.34 1.09 -4.30
C GLY A 3 -19.21 0.24 -3.72
N THR A 4 -18.67 -0.74 -4.47
CA THR A 4 -17.69 -1.70 -3.93
C THR A 4 -16.30 -1.08 -3.80
N GLU A 5 -15.85 -0.37 -4.82
CA GLU A 5 -14.59 0.38 -4.77
C GLU A 5 -14.60 1.41 -3.62
N TRP A 6 -15.70 2.16 -3.51
CA TRP A 6 -15.84 3.16 -2.46
C TRP A 6 -15.76 2.55 -1.06
N ARG A 7 -16.36 1.38 -0.88
CA ARG A 7 -16.29 0.64 0.39
C ARG A 7 -14.85 0.22 0.71
N PHE A 8 -14.08 -0.24 -0.27
CA PHE A 8 -12.67 -0.56 -0.07
C PHE A 8 -11.85 0.68 0.30
N ASP A 9 -12.04 1.80 -0.38
CA ASP A 9 -11.39 3.06 -0.03
C ASP A 9 -11.69 3.49 1.41
N LYS A 10 -12.96 3.41 1.82
CA LYS A 10 -13.38 3.84 3.15
C LYS A 10 -13.01 2.91 4.29
N GLN A 11 -12.97 1.60 4.04
CA GLN A 11 -12.77 0.63 5.11
C GLN A 11 -11.39 -0.03 5.00
N LEU A 12 -11.07 -0.64 3.87
CA LEU A 12 -9.85 -1.44 3.73
C LEU A 12 -8.59 -0.60 3.95
N GLY A 13 -8.44 0.51 3.22
CA GLY A 13 -7.22 1.34 3.27
C GLY A 13 -6.88 1.89 4.67
N PRO A 14 -7.82 2.51 5.39
CA PRO A 14 -7.58 2.99 6.75
C PRO A 14 -7.25 1.88 7.75
N HIS A 15 -7.91 0.72 7.63
CA HIS A 15 -7.69 -0.39 8.56
C HIS A 15 -6.39 -1.15 8.28
N VAL A 16 -6.01 -1.35 7.01
CA VAL A 16 -4.70 -1.89 6.61
C VAL A 16 -3.58 -1.02 7.18
N ARG A 17 -3.60 0.30 6.91
CA ARG A 17 -2.56 1.21 7.42
C ARG A 17 -2.50 1.18 8.95
N ARG A 18 -3.63 1.27 9.65
CA ARG A 18 -3.64 1.23 11.12
C ARG A 18 -3.05 -0.07 11.65
N TRP A 19 -3.43 -1.22 11.09
CA TRP A 19 -2.92 -2.52 11.51
C TRP A 19 -1.41 -2.64 11.26
N SER A 20 -0.94 -2.30 10.05
CA SER A 20 0.48 -2.36 9.71
C SER A 20 1.32 -1.44 10.59
N TYR A 21 0.89 -0.20 10.83
CA TYR A 21 1.64 0.74 11.67
C TYR A 21 1.58 0.43 13.16
N CYS A 22 0.57 -0.32 13.65
CA CYS A 22 0.60 -0.84 15.02
C CYS A 22 1.80 -1.77 15.25
N TYR A 23 2.26 -2.49 14.22
CA TYR A 23 3.46 -3.34 14.28
C TYR A 23 4.72 -2.57 13.91
N LEU A 24 4.75 -1.97 12.72
CA LEU A 24 6.01 -1.58 12.08
C LEU A 24 6.59 -0.27 12.60
N LEU A 25 5.77 0.63 13.17
CA LEU A 25 6.16 2.03 13.34
C LEU A 25 7.30 2.23 14.35
N PHE A 26 7.53 1.27 15.25
CA PHE A 26 8.64 1.31 16.20
C PHE A 26 9.79 0.36 15.84
N GLU A 27 9.64 -0.43 14.77
CA GLU A 27 10.68 -1.32 14.25
C GLU A 27 11.74 -0.53 13.47
N GLN A 28 12.90 -1.18 13.23
CA GLN A 28 14.01 -0.57 12.48
C GLN A 28 13.59 -0.20 11.05
N CYS A 29 12.75 -1.02 10.42
CA CYS A 29 12.23 -0.83 9.06
C CYS A 29 11.35 0.43 8.89
N SER A 30 10.82 1.01 9.98
CA SER A 30 9.95 2.20 9.90
C SER A 30 10.62 3.42 9.30
N TYR A 31 11.94 3.55 9.43
CA TYR A 31 12.66 4.67 8.84
C TYR A 31 12.58 4.64 7.31
N ASP A 32 12.91 3.50 6.70
CA ASP A 32 12.84 3.33 5.25
C ASP A 32 11.40 3.42 4.75
N LEU A 33 10.44 2.89 5.51
CA LEU A 33 9.01 2.98 5.19
C LEU A 33 8.50 4.44 5.20
N LEU A 34 8.90 5.26 6.18
CA LEU A 34 8.43 6.65 6.32
C LEU A 34 9.22 7.65 5.49
N THR A 35 10.46 7.34 5.10
CA THR A 35 11.33 8.23 4.32
C THR A 35 11.46 7.82 2.86
N GLN A 36 10.66 6.86 2.41
CA GLN A 36 10.68 6.44 1.02
C GLN A 36 10.34 7.63 0.09
N GLY A 37 11.21 7.85 -0.92
CA GLY A 37 11.05 8.92 -1.90
C GLY A 37 11.56 10.29 -1.44
N ALA A 38 12.04 10.42 -0.19
CA ALA A 38 12.59 11.68 0.33
C ALA A 38 13.99 11.98 -0.27
N PRO A 39 14.28 13.23 -0.66
CA PRO A 39 15.63 13.70 -0.99
C PRO A 39 16.67 13.39 0.10
N MET A 40 17.94 13.25 -0.29
CA MET A 40 19.02 12.82 0.62
C MET A 40 19.18 13.70 1.87
N LEU A 41 18.98 15.02 1.74
CA LEU A 41 19.01 15.95 2.88
C LEU A 41 17.81 15.74 3.82
N GLU A 42 16.62 15.52 3.27
CA GLU A 42 15.41 15.23 4.07
C GLU A 42 15.52 13.89 4.81
N ARG A 43 16.25 12.92 4.27
CA ARG A 43 16.53 11.65 4.97
C ARG A 43 17.33 11.88 6.27
N VAL A 44 18.32 12.76 6.26
CA VAL A 44 19.13 13.08 7.46
C VAL A 44 18.29 13.80 8.52
N PHE A 45 17.52 14.82 8.13
CA PHE A 45 16.57 15.48 9.06
C PHE A 45 15.48 14.52 9.54
N GLY A 46 15.00 13.66 8.65
CA GLY A 46 14.04 12.60 8.96
C GLY A 46 14.55 11.71 10.07
N TRP A 47 15.82 11.27 10.02
CA TRP A 47 16.41 10.43 11.06
C TRP A 47 16.39 11.09 12.45
N ILE A 48 16.68 12.39 12.52
CA ILE A 48 16.62 13.17 13.77
C ILE A 48 15.18 13.29 14.29
N LEU A 49 14.22 13.55 13.39
CA LEU A 49 12.81 13.75 13.75
C LEU A 49 11.99 12.46 13.90
N MET A 50 12.53 11.30 13.51
CA MET A 50 11.86 10.00 13.54
C MET A 50 11.11 9.70 14.86
N PRO A 51 11.70 9.83 16.06
CA PRO A 51 11.00 9.48 17.29
C PRO A 51 9.76 10.34 17.55
N VAL A 52 9.71 11.56 17.00
CA VAL A 52 8.54 12.44 17.05
C VAL A 52 7.54 12.06 15.96
N LEU A 53 8.00 11.88 14.72
CA LEU A 53 7.16 11.50 13.57
C LEU A 53 6.41 10.19 13.84
N ARG A 54 7.10 9.17 14.39
CA ARG A 54 6.50 7.90 14.78
C ARG A 54 5.34 8.11 15.77
N ARG A 55 5.51 8.95 16.79
CA ARG A 55 4.43 9.23 17.76
C ARG A 55 3.25 9.96 17.13
N ILE A 56 3.52 10.91 16.22
CA ILE A 56 2.48 11.65 15.49
C ILE A 56 1.67 10.67 14.63
N VAL A 57 2.32 9.84 13.83
CA VAL A 57 1.64 8.84 12.97
C VAL A 57 0.86 7.84 13.82
N TYR A 58 1.45 7.35 14.92
CA TYR A 58 0.81 6.41 15.84
C TYR A 58 -0.50 6.99 16.43
N GLY A 59 -0.47 8.27 16.84
CA GLY A 59 -1.64 8.97 17.37
C GLY A 59 -2.66 9.30 16.29
N ALA A 60 -2.22 9.82 15.15
CA ALA A 60 -3.08 10.24 14.04
C ALA A 60 -3.88 9.07 13.45
N LEU A 61 -3.30 7.87 13.45
CA LEU A 61 -3.97 6.65 13.01
C LEU A 61 -4.76 5.96 14.12
N TYR A 62 -4.83 6.53 15.32
CA TYR A 62 -5.50 5.96 16.48
C TYR A 62 -4.95 4.57 16.89
N CYS A 63 -3.68 4.29 16.61
CA CYS A 63 -2.99 3.07 17.03
C CYS A 63 -2.87 3.00 18.57
N ASN A 64 -2.88 4.15 19.23
CA ASN A 64 -2.87 4.28 20.69
C ASN A 64 -4.16 3.83 21.39
N LYS A 65 -5.26 3.54 20.67
CA LYS A 65 -6.50 3.07 21.29
C LYS A 65 -6.38 1.58 21.66
N PRO A 66 -6.82 1.15 22.86
CA PRO A 66 -6.83 -0.27 23.23
C PRO A 66 -7.59 -1.11 22.21
N GLY A 67 -6.99 -2.20 21.72
CA GLY A 67 -7.61 -3.09 20.74
C GLY A 67 -7.66 -2.54 19.30
N ALA A 68 -6.96 -1.44 18.99
CA ALA A 68 -7.00 -0.81 17.66
C ALA A 68 -6.50 -1.73 16.54
N LYS A 69 -5.48 -2.52 16.85
CA LYS A 69 -4.88 -3.51 15.96
C LYS A 69 -5.89 -4.62 15.64
N GLU A 70 -6.43 -5.25 16.66
CA GLU A 70 -7.36 -6.39 16.56
C GLU A 70 -8.64 -6.00 15.82
N ARG A 71 -9.24 -4.85 16.19
CA ARG A 71 -10.44 -4.35 15.48
C ARG A 71 -10.17 -4.03 14.02
N SER A 72 -8.97 -3.54 13.69
CA SER A 72 -8.64 -3.26 12.28
C SER A 72 -8.41 -4.53 11.50
N LEU A 73 -7.76 -5.52 12.11
CA LEU A 73 -7.59 -6.82 11.49
C LEU A 73 -8.95 -7.49 11.21
N GLN A 74 -9.89 -7.46 12.16
CA GLN A 74 -11.24 -8.01 11.96
C GLN A 74 -11.95 -7.42 10.74
N VAL A 75 -11.80 -6.11 10.50
CA VAL A 75 -12.39 -5.46 9.31
C VAL A 75 -11.69 -5.91 8.04
N VAL A 76 -10.36 -6.01 8.05
CA VAL A 76 -9.58 -6.49 6.89
C VAL A 76 -9.95 -7.94 6.56
N GLU A 77 -9.97 -8.83 7.55
CA GLU A 77 -10.33 -10.24 7.40
C GLU A 77 -11.76 -10.40 6.88
N ALA A 78 -12.72 -9.61 7.38
CA ALA A 78 -14.09 -9.63 6.88
C ALA A 78 -14.16 -9.24 5.39
N ILE A 79 -13.43 -8.20 4.98
CA ILE A 79 -13.38 -7.78 3.58
C ILE A 79 -12.69 -8.84 2.70
N PHE A 80 -11.58 -9.43 3.17
CA PHE A 80 -10.91 -10.51 2.44
C PHE A 80 -11.83 -11.72 2.26
N LYS A 81 -12.57 -12.10 3.32
CA LYS A 81 -13.55 -13.19 3.27
C LYS A 81 -14.69 -12.90 2.29
N GLU A 82 -15.23 -11.68 2.26
CA GLU A 82 -16.23 -11.29 1.26
C GLU A 82 -15.69 -11.44 -0.17
N VAL A 83 -14.44 -11.04 -0.41
CA VAL A 83 -13.81 -11.22 -1.72
C VAL A 83 -13.54 -12.69 -2.02
N ASP A 84 -13.16 -13.49 -1.02
CA ASP A 84 -13.02 -14.94 -1.17
C ASP A 84 -14.35 -15.57 -1.65
N GLU A 85 -15.47 -15.21 -1.01
CA GLU A 85 -16.81 -15.67 -1.36
C GLU A 85 -17.23 -15.21 -2.76
N LEU A 86 -16.91 -13.97 -3.14
CA LEU A 86 -17.17 -13.45 -4.49
C LEU A 86 -16.38 -14.20 -5.56
N LEU A 87 -15.16 -14.63 -5.25
CA LEU A 87 -14.28 -15.34 -6.20
C LEU A 87 -14.48 -16.86 -6.17
N ALA A 88 -15.29 -17.39 -5.26
CA ALA A 88 -15.48 -18.82 -5.06
C ALA A 88 -16.10 -19.53 -6.28
N ASP A 89 -16.83 -18.82 -7.14
CA ASP A 89 -17.39 -19.36 -8.39
C ASP A 89 -16.38 -19.45 -9.54
N GLY A 90 -15.11 -19.09 -9.29
CA GLY A 90 -14.03 -19.14 -10.27
C GLY A 90 -14.01 -17.97 -11.25
N ARG A 91 -14.80 -16.91 -11.03
CA ARG A 91 -14.74 -15.70 -11.85
C ARG A 91 -13.31 -15.10 -11.83
N PRO A 92 -12.87 -14.47 -12.93
CA PRO A 92 -11.50 -13.96 -13.02
C PRO A 92 -11.26 -12.65 -12.25
N TYR A 93 -12.31 -11.90 -11.91
CA TYR A 93 -12.29 -10.57 -11.29
C TYR A 93 -13.48 -10.38 -10.33
N ILE A 94 -13.38 -9.41 -9.40
CA ILE A 94 -14.40 -9.15 -8.36
C ILE A 94 -15.77 -8.88 -8.98
N CYS A 95 -15.82 -8.10 -10.07
CA CYS A 95 -17.05 -7.77 -10.80
C CYS A 95 -17.40 -8.78 -11.92
N GLY A 96 -16.85 -9.99 -11.89
CA GLY A 96 -17.12 -11.05 -12.87
C GLY A 96 -16.03 -11.16 -13.93
N ARG A 97 -16.37 -10.87 -15.19
CA ARG A 97 -15.51 -11.19 -16.35
C ARG A 97 -14.51 -10.12 -16.77
N ARG A 98 -14.64 -8.89 -16.29
CA ARG A 98 -13.79 -7.76 -16.70
C ARG A 98 -13.06 -7.20 -15.49
N PHE A 99 -11.82 -6.78 -15.72
CA PHE A 99 -11.06 -6.01 -14.75
C PHE A 99 -11.70 -4.62 -14.58
N THR A 100 -11.87 -4.20 -13.34
CA THR A 100 -12.52 -2.93 -13.00
C THR A 100 -11.74 -2.16 -11.94
N ALA A 101 -12.18 -0.94 -11.65
CA ALA A 101 -11.63 -0.14 -10.57
C ALA A 101 -11.77 -0.83 -9.19
N ALA A 102 -12.78 -1.69 -8.99
CA ALA A 102 -12.90 -2.48 -7.76
C ALA A 102 -11.71 -3.43 -7.57
N ASP A 103 -11.23 -4.10 -8.63
CA ASP A 103 -10.06 -4.97 -8.58
C ASP A 103 -8.78 -4.18 -8.32
N MET A 104 -8.63 -3.05 -9.01
CA MET A 104 -7.46 -2.17 -8.84
C MET A 104 -7.40 -1.63 -7.42
N THR A 105 -8.51 -1.12 -6.90
CA THR A 105 -8.59 -0.51 -5.57
C THR A 105 -8.43 -1.57 -4.48
N PHE A 106 -9.03 -2.76 -4.64
CA PHE A 106 -8.78 -3.87 -3.73
C PHE A 106 -7.29 -4.27 -3.70
N ALA A 107 -6.65 -4.42 -4.86
CA ALA A 107 -5.24 -4.77 -4.95
C ALA A 107 -4.31 -3.67 -4.42
N ALA A 108 -4.59 -2.40 -4.70
CA ALA A 108 -3.80 -1.28 -4.23
C ALA A 108 -3.83 -1.16 -2.69
N LEU A 109 -5.03 -1.25 -2.11
CA LEU A 109 -5.25 -1.06 -0.67
C LEU A 109 -4.92 -2.32 0.16
N GLY A 110 -5.16 -3.51 -0.40
CA GLY A 110 -4.83 -4.79 0.24
C GLY A 110 -3.38 -5.25 0.00
N GLY A 111 -2.66 -4.65 -0.95
CA GLY A 111 -1.28 -5.00 -1.28
C GLY A 111 -0.33 -5.09 -0.06
N PRO A 112 -0.34 -4.14 0.89
CA PRO A 112 0.50 -4.23 2.10
C PRO A 112 0.21 -5.46 2.97
N MET A 113 -0.97 -6.08 2.88
CA MET A 113 -1.30 -7.29 3.64
C MET A 113 -0.69 -8.56 3.06
N VAL A 114 -0.29 -8.53 1.79
CA VAL A 114 0.25 -9.70 1.10
C VAL A 114 1.65 -9.46 0.54
N SER A 115 2.22 -8.25 0.66
CA SER A 115 3.57 -7.87 0.21
C SER A 115 3.94 -8.43 -1.18
N PRO A 116 3.27 -7.97 -2.27
CA PRO A 116 3.59 -8.43 -3.61
C PRO A 116 4.97 -7.92 -4.02
N PRO A 117 5.83 -8.73 -4.69
CA PRO A 117 7.16 -8.29 -5.12
C PRO A 117 7.14 -7.06 -6.05
N GLN A 118 6.05 -6.86 -6.80
CA GLN A 118 5.86 -5.76 -7.73
C GLN A 118 5.18 -4.53 -7.09
N TYR A 119 5.08 -4.47 -5.75
CA TYR A 119 4.48 -3.33 -5.08
C TYR A 119 5.20 -2.03 -5.47
N GLY A 120 4.44 -0.95 -5.63
CA GLY A 120 4.99 0.33 -6.12
C GLY A 120 5.86 1.08 -5.12
N ALA A 121 5.75 0.71 -3.85
CA ALA A 121 6.51 1.24 -2.74
C ALA A 121 7.33 0.12 -2.08
N TRP A 122 8.29 0.48 -1.24
CA TRP A 122 9.05 -0.48 -0.47
C TRP A 122 8.18 -0.97 0.67
N LEU A 123 8.09 -2.29 0.81
CA LEU A 123 7.48 -2.96 1.95
C LEU A 123 8.55 -3.86 2.56
N PRO A 124 8.56 -4.04 3.89
CA PRO A 124 9.38 -5.07 4.50
C PRO A 124 9.00 -6.45 3.94
N GLY A 125 9.98 -7.36 3.88
CA GLY A 125 9.71 -8.78 3.65
C GLY A 125 8.75 -9.31 4.72
N ILE A 126 7.97 -10.33 4.40
CA ILE A 126 7.08 -10.97 5.38
C ILE A 126 7.95 -11.59 6.50
N GLU A 127 9.10 -12.13 6.12
CA GLU A 127 10.14 -12.69 6.97
C GLU A 127 10.78 -11.67 7.93
N ASP A 128 10.75 -10.38 7.57
CA ASP A 128 11.29 -9.29 8.38
C ASP A 128 10.24 -8.66 9.31
N CYS A 129 8.99 -9.10 9.21
CA CYS A 129 7.89 -8.62 10.06
C CYS A 129 7.86 -9.38 11.40
N PRO A 130 7.32 -8.77 12.47
CA PRO A 130 7.03 -9.48 13.72
C PRO A 130 6.21 -10.76 13.48
N THR A 131 6.50 -11.84 14.21
CA THR A 131 5.93 -13.17 13.96
C THR A 131 4.40 -13.17 13.79
N ASP A 132 3.67 -12.50 14.68
CA ASP A 132 2.20 -12.44 14.59
C ASP A 132 1.73 -11.77 13.29
N MET A 133 2.41 -10.70 12.87
CA MET A 133 2.10 -10.00 11.62
C MET A 133 2.42 -10.89 10.42
N ALA A 134 3.57 -11.56 10.42
CA ALA A 134 3.97 -12.46 9.36
C ALA A 134 2.95 -13.61 9.17
N LEU A 135 2.53 -14.26 10.25
CA LEU A 135 1.53 -15.33 10.21
C LEU A 135 0.19 -14.87 9.63
N THR A 136 -0.27 -13.68 10.02
CA THR A 136 -1.50 -13.09 9.45
C THR A 136 -1.31 -12.79 7.95
N MET A 137 -0.19 -12.18 7.56
CA MET A 137 0.09 -11.86 6.16
C MET A 137 0.17 -13.12 5.29
N GLU A 138 0.82 -14.18 5.76
CA GLU A 138 0.89 -15.47 5.07
C GLU A 138 -0.50 -16.10 4.90
N SER A 139 -1.32 -16.09 5.94
CA SER A 139 -2.69 -16.59 5.88
C SER A 139 -3.52 -15.85 4.84
N LEU A 140 -3.49 -14.52 4.86
CA LEU A 140 -4.21 -13.69 3.88
C LEU A 140 -3.66 -13.86 2.46
N ARG A 141 -2.33 -13.97 2.32
CA ARG A 141 -1.66 -14.20 1.03
C ARG A 141 -2.09 -15.51 0.38
N MET A 142 -2.36 -16.54 1.18
CA MET A 142 -2.81 -17.86 0.72
C MET A 142 -4.32 -17.93 0.43
N SER A 143 -5.11 -16.93 0.80
CA SER A 143 -6.55 -16.89 0.50
C SER A 143 -6.83 -16.64 -1.00
N PRO A 144 -8.01 -16.99 -1.52
CA PRO A 144 -8.43 -16.60 -2.87
C PRO A 144 -8.26 -15.10 -3.16
N ALA A 145 -8.63 -14.23 -2.22
CA ALA A 145 -8.49 -12.79 -2.29
C ALA A 145 -7.02 -12.35 -2.29
N GLY A 146 -6.18 -12.94 -1.44
CA GLY A 146 -4.74 -12.69 -1.48
C GLY A 146 -4.10 -13.08 -2.81
N ARG A 147 -4.43 -14.26 -3.32
CA ARG A 147 -4.01 -14.72 -4.66
C ARG A 147 -4.52 -13.82 -5.77
N HIS A 148 -5.73 -13.27 -5.64
CA HIS A 148 -6.26 -12.30 -6.58
C HIS A 148 -5.41 -11.03 -6.61
N ILE A 149 -5.04 -10.47 -5.44
CA ILE A 149 -4.15 -9.32 -5.36
C ILE A 149 -2.82 -9.62 -6.05
N LEU A 150 -2.18 -10.74 -5.72
CA LEU A 150 -0.91 -11.16 -6.33
C LEU A 150 -1.02 -11.26 -7.86
N LYS A 151 -2.10 -11.87 -8.37
CA LYS A 151 -2.39 -11.97 -9.81
C LYS A 151 -2.54 -10.59 -10.46
N ILE A 152 -3.21 -9.63 -9.81
CA ILE A 152 -3.34 -8.28 -10.36
C ILE A 152 -1.98 -7.60 -10.48
N TYR A 153 -1.12 -7.69 -9.47
CA TYR A 153 0.24 -7.15 -9.54
C TYR A 153 1.07 -7.82 -10.64
N ASP A 154 1.05 -9.14 -10.70
CA ASP A 154 1.78 -9.93 -11.70
C ASP A 154 1.34 -9.60 -13.13
N THR A 155 0.03 -9.47 -13.37
CA THR A 155 -0.49 -9.30 -14.74
C THR A 155 -0.63 -7.85 -15.21
N LYS A 156 -0.75 -6.88 -14.30
CA LYS A 156 -1.06 -5.47 -14.64
C LYS A 156 0.05 -4.48 -14.34
N ARG A 157 0.94 -4.78 -13.38
CA ARG A 157 2.05 -3.86 -13.05
C ARG A 157 3.15 -3.87 -14.11
N HIS A 158 3.44 -5.03 -14.69
CA HIS A 158 4.43 -5.17 -15.78
C HIS A 158 4.03 -4.37 -17.02
N ARG A 159 2.74 -4.37 -17.38
CA ARG A 159 2.22 -3.58 -18.50
C ARG A 159 2.45 -2.07 -18.33
N LEU A 160 2.42 -1.55 -17.10
CA LEU A 160 2.70 -0.13 -16.86
C LEU A 160 4.17 0.21 -17.07
N ARG A 161 5.10 -0.70 -16.71
CA ARG A 161 6.53 -0.51 -16.99
C ARG A 161 6.82 -0.58 -18.48
N GLU A 162 6.22 -1.52 -19.20
CA GLU A 162 6.36 -1.62 -20.66
C GLU A 162 5.80 -0.39 -21.37
N VAL A 163 4.62 0.10 -20.96
CA VAL A 163 4.04 1.33 -21.50
C VAL A 163 4.86 2.56 -21.11
N GLU A 164 5.40 2.63 -19.89
CA GLU A 164 6.28 3.73 -19.47
C GLU A 164 7.61 3.72 -20.26
N GLU A 165 8.19 2.55 -20.52
CA GLU A 165 9.38 2.38 -21.37
C GLU A 165 9.09 2.66 -22.86
N GLU A 166 7.90 2.28 -23.37
CA GLU A 166 7.46 2.51 -24.75
C GLU A 166 7.06 3.97 -25.01
N VAL A 167 6.44 4.63 -24.03
CA VAL A 167 6.01 6.04 -24.11
C VAL A 167 7.15 7.00 -23.76
N MET A 168 8.13 6.58 -22.95
CA MET A 168 9.31 7.39 -22.59
C MET A 168 10.64 6.73 -23.03
N PRO A 169 10.90 6.59 -24.34
CA PRO A 169 12.17 6.09 -24.81
C PRO A 169 13.29 7.10 -24.56
N SER A 170 14.05 6.91 -23.48
CA SER A 170 15.46 7.32 -23.33
C SER A 170 15.85 8.81 -23.50
N ARG A 171 14.93 9.77 -23.36
CA ARG A 171 15.31 11.18 -23.17
C ARG A 171 14.54 11.81 -22.02
N ILE A 172 15.29 12.51 -21.16
CA ILE A 172 14.87 13.19 -19.91
C ILE A 172 14.93 12.28 -18.66
N ARG A 173 16.15 11.84 -18.32
CA ARG A 173 16.54 11.66 -16.91
C ARG A 173 17.12 12.97 -16.37
N THR A 174 16.30 14.02 -16.26
CA THR A 174 16.60 15.20 -15.43
C THR A 174 15.33 16.05 -15.35
N PHE A 175 14.52 15.80 -14.31
CA PHE A 175 13.73 16.87 -13.70
C PHE A 175 14.34 17.14 -12.32
N GLY A 176 15.61 17.54 -12.34
CA GLY A 176 16.27 18.11 -11.17
C GLY A 176 15.78 19.54 -10.94
N PHE A 177 15.59 19.91 -9.68
CA PHE A 177 15.45 21.23 -9.02
C PHE A 177 15.00 22.48 -9.82
N GLN A 178 15.49 22.71 -11.04
CA GLN A 178 15.14 23.83 -11.90
C GLN A 178 13.67 23.83 -12.36
N GLY A 179 13.06 22.66 -12.56
CA GLY A 179 11.67 22.57 -13.00
C GLY A 179 10.64 22.98 -11.93
N LEU A 180 10.96 22.72 -10.65
CA LEU A 180 10.09 23.08 -9.52
C LEU A 180 10.13 24.59 -9.25
N MET A 181 11.30 25.22 -9.42
CA MET A 181 11.50 26.66 -9.18
C MET A 181 10.77 27.53 -10.21
N LYS A 182 10.65 27.04 -11.45
CA LYS A 182 9.94 27.76 -12.53
C LYS A 182 8.43 27.76 -12.31
N SER A 183 7.86 26.61 -11.89
CA SER A 183 6.44 26.49 -11.53
C SER A 183 6.04 27.37 -10.33
N PHE A 184 6.95 27.54 -9.36
CA PHE A 184 6.70 28.38 -8.18
C PHE A 184 6.74 29.89 -8.51
N LEU A 185 7.58 30.31 -9.46
CA LEU A 185 7.66 31.70 -9.94
C LEU A 185 6.50 32.08 -10.87
N ASP A 186 6.01 31.14 -11.68
CA ASP A 186 4.87 31.37 -12.58
C ASP A 186 3.52 31.45 -11.84
N LEU A 187 3.44 30.99 -10.58
CA LEU A 187 2.27 31.12 -9.69
C LEU A 187 2.16 32.47 -8.96
N GLN A 188 3.14 33.36 -9.11
CA GLN A 188 3.12 34.71 -8.53
C GLN A 188 2.94 35.84 -9.58
N LYS A 189 2.46 35.51 -10.78
CA LYS A 189 1.95 36.47 -11.77
C LYS A 189 0.50 36.14 -12.11
#